data_AF-A0A248UC21-F1
#
_entry.id   AF-A0A248UC21-F1
#
_cell.length_a   1.000
_cell.length_b   1.000
_cell.length_c   1.000
_cell.angle_alpha   90.00
_cell.angle_beta   90.00
_cell.angle_gamma   90.00
#
_symmetry.space_group_name_H-M   'P 1'
#
loop_
_entity.id
_entity.type
_entity.pdbx_description
1 polymer ?
#
loop_
_entity_poly.entity_id
_entity_poly.type
_entity_poly.pdbx_seq_one_letter_code
_entity_poly.pdbx_strand_id
1 'polypeptide(L)' 'MQGIVPRVIVTDKLRSYGVAEREIIPSVERSSHKSLNTRAENSHPPLPRTERILHRFKSTRHQMTSSDFRDLRHSAI' A
#
# COMPACT_ATOMS: atom_id res chain seq x y z
N MET A 1 -2.98 15.50 22.86
CA MET A 1 -3.64 14.82 21.73
C MET A 1 -4.25 13.53 22.28
N GLN A 2 -5.52 13.54 22.70
CA GLN A 2 -6.20 12.27 23.00
C GLN A 2 -6.53 11.58 21.67
N GLY A 3 -6.00 10.37 21.47
CA GLY A 3 -6.35 9.54 20.31
C GLY A 3 -7.78 9.02 20.45
N ILE A 4 -8.54 9.03 19.35
CA ILE A 4 -9.85 8.38 19.29
C ILE A 4 -9.62 6.88 19.08
N VAL A 5 -10.16 6.07 19.97
CA VAL A 5 -10.18 4.61 19.80
C VAL A 5 -11.29 4.25 18.82
N PRO A 6 -10.98 3.64 17.66
CA PRO A 6 -12.01 3.25 16.68
C PRO A 6 -12.86 2.11 17.26
N ARG A 7 -14.15 2.09 16.92
CA ARG A 7 -15.07 1.00 17.33
C ARG A 7 -14.89 -0.25 16.48
N VAL A 8 -14.52 -0.07 15.21
CA VAL A 8 -14.32 -1.15 14.24
C VAL A 8 -13.09 -0.82 13.39
N ILE A 9 -12.26 -1.83 13.12
CA ILE A 9 -11.16 -1.76 12.17
C ILE A 9 -11.52 -2.60 10.95
N VAL A 10 -11.32 -2.02 9.76
CA VAL A 10 -11.50 -2.70 8.48
C VAL A 10 -10.14 -3.08 7.92
N THR A 11 -9.93 -4.37 7.68
CA THR A 11 -8.72 -4.90 7.05
C THR A 11 -9.05 -5.81 5.87
N ASP A 12 -8.04 -6.16 5.10
CA ASP A 12 -8.18 -7.19 4.07
C ASP A 12 -8.44 -8.58 4.69
N LYS A 13 -8.52 -9.61 3.86
CA LYS A 13 -8.82 -10.99 4.29
C LYS A 13 -7.56 -11.80 4.64
N LEU A 14 -6.41 -11.16 4.82
CA LEU A 14 -5.18 -11.87 5.17
C LEU A 14 -5.24 -12.40 6.60
N ARG A 15 -4.88 -13.67 6.74
CA ARG A 15 -4.87 -14.39 8.03
C ARG A 15 -3.87 -13.79 9.04
N SER A 16 -2.80 -13.17 8.55
CA SER A 16 -1.78 -12.50 9.37
C SER A 16 -2.35 -11.38 10.22
N TYR A 17 -3.29 -10.59 9.68
CA TYR A 17 -3.88 -9.48 10.42
C TYR A 17 -4.76 -9.93 11.57
N GLY A 18 -5.42 -11.09 11.48
CA GLY A 18 -6.24 -11.59 12.57
C GLY A 18 -5.42 -11.98 13.81
N VAL A 19 -4.15 -12.33 13.62
CA VAL A 19 -3.20 -12.59 14.71
C VAL A 19 -2.70 -11.27 15.28
N ALA A 20 -2.22 -10.37 14.42
CA ALA A 20 -1.66 -9.08 14.83
C ALA A 20 -2.69 -8.20 15.55
N GLU A 21 -3.94 -8.17 15.10
CA GLU A 21 -5.00 -7.36 15.72
C GLU A 21 -5.34 -7.83 17.14
N ARG A 22 -5.32 -9.15 17.40
CA ARG A 22 -5.56 -9.69 18.75
C ARG A 22 -4.46 -9.33 19.74
N GLU A 23 -3.25 -9.10 19.24
CA GLU A 23 -2.11 -8.69 20.06
C GLU A 23 -2.08 -7.17 20.28
N ILE A 24 -2.34 -6.39 19.23
CA ILE A 24 -2.15 -4.93 19.24
C ILE A 24 -3.42 -4.18 19.68
N ILE A 25 -4.61 -4.64 19.25
CA ILE A 25 -5.89 -3.92 19.48
C ILE A 25 -7.04 -4.91 19.79
N PRO A 26 -6.96 -5.65 20.92
CA PRO A 26 -7.92 -6.72 21.23
C PRO A 26 -9.35 -6.25 21.51
N SER A 27 -9.54 -4.98 21.85
CA SER A 27 -10.84 -4.39 22.23
C SER A 27 -11.68 -3.89 21.06
N VAL A 28 -11.15 -3.94 19.83
CA VAL A 28 -11.79 -3.36 18.65
C VAL A 28 -12.28 -4.46 17.72
N GLU A 29 -13.52 -4.36 17.26
CA GLU A 29 -14.08 -5.34 16.34
C GLU A 29 -13.39 -5.26 14.97
N ARG A 30 -13.14 -6.42 14.35
CA ARG A 30 -12.60 -6.52 12.99
C ARG A 30 -13.70 -6.80 11.98
N SER A 31 -13.69 -6.08 10.86
CA SER A 31 -14.52 -6.37 9.70
C SER A 31 -13.70 -6.56 8.42
N SER A 32 -13.98 -7.63 7.68
CA SER A 32 -13.26 -7.99 6.44
C SER A 32 -14.21 -8.40 5.30
N HIS A 33 -15.48 -7.98 5.36
CA HIS A 33 -16.43 -8.23 4.28
C HIS A 33 -15.95 -7.59 2.97
N LYS A 34 -16.43 -8.14 1.85
CA LYS A 34 -16.10 -7.65 0.51
C LYS A 34 -16.40 -6.14 0.45
N SER A 35 -15.53 -5.40 -0.24
CA SER A 35 -15.62 -3.95 -0.51
C SER A 35 -15.59 -2.99 0.69
N LEU A 36 -15.28 -3.44 1.91
CA LEU A 36 -15.16 -2.53 3.05
C LEU A 36 -13.83 -1.75 3.06
N ASN A 37 -12.77 -2.33 2.51
CA ASN A 37 -11.43 -1.73 2.49
C ASN A 37 -11.21 -0.79 1.29
N THR A 38 -12.20 -0.57 0.42
CA THR A 38 -12.06 0.24 -0.80
C THR A 38 -11.60 1.67 -0.52
N ARG A 39 -11.98 2.26 0.62
CA ARG A 39 -11.45 3.57 1.03
C ARG A 39 -9.95 3.53 1.29
N ALA A 40 -9.48 2.49 1.98
CA ALA A 40 -8.06 2.29 2.22
C ALA A 40 -7.33 2.00 0.90
N GLU A 41 -7.87 1.12 0.06
CA GLU A 41 -7.34 0.81 -1.28
C GLU A 41 -7.21 2.09 -2.14
N ASN A 42 -8.27 2.89 -2.26
CA ASN A 42 -8.25 4.12 -3.04
C ASN A 42 -7.39 5.24 -2.43
N SER A 43 -7.06 5.15 -1.14
CA SER A 43 -6.15 6.10 -0.50
C SER A 43 -4.70 5.84 -0.84
N HIS A 44 -4.36 4.68 -1.43
CA HIS A 44 -3.02 4.41 -1.90
C HIS A 44 -2.72 5.33 -3.08
N PRO A 45 -1.78 6.29 -2.93
CA PRO A 45 -1.32 7.04 -4.07
C PRO A 45 -0.69 6.04 -5.06
N PRO A 46 -0.88 6.25 -6.37
CA PRO A 46 -0.13 5.49 -7.34
C PRO A 46 1.36 5.65 -7.06
N LEU A 47 2.09 4.54 -7.05
CA LEU A 47 3.54 4.55 -6.85
C LEU A 47 4.18 5.56 -7.81
N PRO A 48 5.02 6.49 -7.31
CA PRO A 48 5.73 7.44 -8.15
C PRO A 48 6.43 6.75 -9.32
N ARG A 49 6.45 7.41 -10.49
CA ARG A 49 7.07 6.87 -11.71
C ARG A 49 8.52 6.43 -11.46
N THR A 50 9.28 7.21 -10.69
CA THR A 50 10.67 6.89 -10.32
C THR A 50 10.78 5.60 -9.52
N GLU A 51 9.89 5.39 -8.54
CA GLU A 51 9.88 4.17 -7.72
C GLU A 51 9.52 2.94 -8.55
N ARG A 52 8.56 3.08 -9.48
CA ARG A 52 8.22 2.02 -10.45
C ARG A 52 9.39 1.65 -11.37
N ILE A 53 10.16 2.64 -11.83
CA ILE A 53 11.36 2.47 -12.67
C ILE A 53 12.45 1.75 -11.86
N LEU A 54 12.75 2.21 -10.65
CA LEU A 54 13.73 1.59 -9.76
C LEU A 54 13.33 0.15 -9.35
N HIS A 55 12.03 -0.11 -9.17
CA HIS A 55 11.53 -1.46 -8.90
C HIS A 55 11.68 -2.38 -10.12
N ARG A 56 11.51 -1.87 -11.35
CA ARG A 56 11.76 -2.62 -12.59
C ARG A 56 13.24 -3.00 -12.74
N PHE A 57 14.15 -2.07 -12.41
CA PHE A 57 15.60 -2.33 -12.41
C PHE A 57 16.00 -3.51 -11.49
N LYS A 58 15.22 -3.77 -10.43
CA LYS A 58 15.46 -4.88 -9.50
C LYS A 58 14.77 -6.20 -9.91
N SER A 59 13.95 -6.21 -10.96
CA SER A 59 13.27 -7.43 -11.43
C SER A 59 14.04 -8.09 -12.58
N THR A 60 14.22 -9.41 -12.52
CA THR A 60 14.97 -10.19 -13.53
C THR A 60 14.30 -10.21 -14.91
N ARG A 61 13.02 -9.82 -15.01
CA ARG A 61 12.21 -9.87 -16.24
C ARG A 61 12.17 -8.57 -17.05
N HIS A 62 12.75 -7.47 -16.57
CA HIS A 62 12.78 -6.19 -17.29
C HIS A 62 14.06 -5.40 -16.94
N GLN A 63 15.11 -5.58 -17.74
CA GLN A 63 16.23 -4.63 -17.75
C GLN A 63 15.77 -3.35 -18.44
N MET A 64 15.74 -2.23 -17.71
CA MET A 64 15.47 -0.92 -18.30
C MET A 64 16.66 -0.49 -19.14
N THR A 65 16.38 0.05 -20.32
CA THR A 65 17.40 0.44 -21.29
C THR A 65 17.79 1.90 -21.08
N SER A 66 18.94 2.33 -21.63
CA SER A 66 19.45 3.70 -21.44
C SER A 66 18.52 4.80 -21.98
N SER A 67 17.54 4.48 -22.83
CA SER A 67 16.49 5.40 -23.27
C SER A 67 15.46 5.71 -22.17
N ASP A 68 15.18 4.77 -21.28
CA ASP A 68 14.17 4.95 -20.21
C ASP A 68 14.60 6.03 -19.18
N PHE A 69 15.91 6.25 -19.03
CA PHE A 69 16.48 7.30 -18.17
C PHE A 69 16.32 8.72 -18.76
N ARG A 70 16.22 8.86 -20.09
CA ARG A 70 16.06 10.17 -20.75
C ARG A 70 14.68 10.76 -20.49
N ASP A 71 13.64 9.93 -20.45
CA ASP A 71 12.27 10.37 -20.21
C ASP A 71 12.03 10.88 -18.78
N LEU A 72 12.81 10.41 -17.80
CA LEU A 72 12.70 10.86 -16.41
C LEU A 72 13.21 12.30 -16.21
N ARG A 73 14.20 12.74 -17.01
CA ARG A 73 14.75 14.10 -16.92
C ARG A 73 13.83 15.17 -17.52
N HIS A 74 12.90 14.79 -18.40
CA HIS A 74 11.97 15.74 -19.02
C HIS A 74 10.65 15.90 -18.25
N SER A 75 10.33 15.02 -17.30
CA SER A 75 9.12 15.07 -16.49
C SER A 75 9.25 15.86 -15.17
N ALA A 76 10.43 16.43 -14.90
CA ALA A 76 10.72 17.26 -13.74
C ALA A 76 11.07 18.69 -14.20
N ILE A 77 10.10 19.35 -14.82
CA ILE A 77 10.02 20.80 -15.03
C ILE A 77 8.55 21.18 -14.82
#